data_AF-A0A8R7UL33-F1
#
_entry.id   AF-A0A8R7UL33-F1
#
_cell.length_a   1.000
_cell.length_b   1.000
_cell.length_c   1.000
_cell.angle_alpha   90.00
_cell.angle_beta   90.00
_cell.angle_gamma   90.00
#
_symmetry.space_group_name_H-M   'P 1'
#
loop_
_entity.id
_entity.type
_entity.pdbx_description
1 polymer ?
#
loop_
_entity_poly.entity_id
_entity_poly.type
_entity_poly.pdbx_seq_one_letter_code
_entity_poly.pdbx_strand_id
1 'polypeptide(L)'
;MEGSVKCDANYTPLTPLSFLERAALVYGARTAVVFGEKEYSWRDTRERCLAGASALARLGVGRRDVVAVLAANTPAMYELHFSVPMTGGVLCTLNTRHDAAMVSVLLNHSEARVFLVESQFLGVARDALALLADAGGSLPLLVTIADGDGISSDGVPEYEALLRSAPRGFEI
;
A
#
# COMPACT_ATOMS: atom_id res chain seq x y z
N MET A 1 -19.48 28.79 -26.73
CA MET A 1 -20.42 28.34 -25.69
C MET A 1 -19.58 28.12 -24.44
N GLU A 2 -19.56 29.10 -23.54
CA GLU A 2 -18.85 28.97 -22.26
C GLU A 2 -19.53 27.86 -21.46
N GLY A 3 -18.75 26.85 -21.03
CA GLY A 3 -19.26 25.74 -20.25
C GLY A 3 -19.81 26.20 -18.90
N SER A 4 -20.64 25.37 -18.26
CA SER A 4 -21.15 25.64 -16.91
C SER A 4 -20.02 25.94 -15.93
N VAL A 5 -20.21 26.94 -15.07
CA VAL A 5 -19.27 27.27 -13.98
C VAL A 5 -19.00 26.01 -13.17
N LYS A 6 -17.72 25.69 -12.97
CA LYS A 6 -17.30 24.53 -12.17
C LYS A 6 -17.68 24.76 -10.70
N CYS A 7 -18.40 23.81 -10.12
CA CYS A 7 -18.80 23.77 -8.72
C CYS A 7 -18.85 22.32 -8.24
N ASP A 8 -19.01 22.10 -6.94
CA ASP A 8 -19.03 20.76 -6.33
C ASP A 8 -20.12 19.85 -6.91
N ALA A 9 -21.21 20.43 -7.45
CA ALA A 9 -22.28 19.67 -8.07
C ALA A 9 -21.95 19.11 -9.46
N ASN A 10 -20.99 19.70 -10.19
CA ASN A 10 -20.63 19.32 -11.56
C ASN A 10 -19.14 19.02 -11.77
N TYR A 11 -18.33 19.10 -10.72
CA TYR A 11 -16.90 18.84 -10.78
C TYR A 11 -16.44 18.09 -9.52
N THR A 12 -15.87 16.90 -9.73
CA THR A 12 -15.12 16.17 -8.71
C THR A 12 -13.88 15.54 -9.34
N PRO A 13 -12.71 15.54 -8.69
CA PRO A 13 -11.55 14.82 -9.18
C PRO A 13 -11.85 13.31 -9.28
N LEU A 14 -11.53 12.71 -10.41
CA LEU A 14 -11.61 11.25 -10.58
C LEU A 14 -10.44 10.60 -9.84
N THR A 15 -10.68 10.19 -8.59
CA THR A 15 -9.69 9.48 -7.78
C THR A 15 -10.02 8.00 -7.70
N PRO A 16 -9.01 7.11 -7.56
CA PRO A 16 -9.24 5.69 -7.27
C PRO A 16 -10.13 5.47 -6.04
N LEU A 17 -10.08 6.37 -5.07
CA LEU A 17 -10.87 6.32 -3.83
C LEU A 17 -12.37 6.45 -4.11
N SER A 18 -12.75 7.40 -4.97
CA SER A 18 -14.15 7.58 -5.37
C SER A 18 -14.73 6.35 -6.08
N PHE A 19 -13.89 5.62 -6.84
CA PHE A 19 -14.29 4.37 -7.49
C PHE A 19 -14.48 3.24 -6.50
N LEU A 20 -13.57 3.08 -5.53
CA LEU A 20 -13.69 2.05 -4.50
C LEU A 20 -14.96 2.23 -3.66
N GLU A 21 -15.23 3.45 -3.20
CA GLU A 21 -16.44 3.78 -2.43
C GLU A 21 -17.71 3.46 -3.23
N ARG A 22 -17.75 3.89 -4.50
CA ARG A 22 -18.90 3.60 -5.37
C ARG A 22 -19.08 2.10 -5.61
N ALA A 23 -18.00 1.37 -5.86
CA ALA A 23 -18.05 -0.07 -6.13
C ALA A 23 -18.55 -0.86 -4.92
N ALA A 24 -18.06 -0.53 -3.71
CA ALA A 24 -18.52 -1.14 -2.47
C ALA A 24 -19.99 -0.82 -2.15
N LEU A 25 -20.44 0.40 -2.46
CA LEU A 25 -21.83 0.80 -2.25
C LEU A 25 -22.80 0.08 -3.21
N VAL A 26 -22.48 0.06 -4.52
CA VAL A 26 -23.39 -0.42 -5.56
C VAL A 26 -23.26 -1.92 -5.80
N TYR A 27 -22.05 -2.46 -5.70
CA TYR A 27 -21.72 -3.84 -6.03
C TYR A 27 -21.11 -4.60 -4.84
N GLY A 28 -21.43 -4.19 -3.61
CA GLY A 28 -20.73 -4.65 -2.41
C GLY A 28 -20.61 -6.17 -2.25
N ALA A 29 -21.63 -6.95 -2.66
CA ALA A 29 -21.60 -8.41 -2.57
C ALA A 29 -20.97 -9.12 -3.78
N ARG A 30 -20.59 -8.38 -4.84
CA ARG A 30 -19.92 -8.96 -6.01
C ARG A 30 -18.44 -9.13 -5.74
N THR A 31 -17.88 -10.21 -6.28
CA THR A 31 -16.45 -10.50 -6.26
C THR A 31 -15.63 -9.36 -6.89
N ALA A 32 -14.61 -8.91 -6.16
CA ALA A 32 -13.67 -7.88 -6.59
C ALA A 32 -12.27 -8.44 -6.87
N VAL A 33 -11.81 -9.35 -6.01
CA VAL A 33 -10.48 -9.97 -6.09
C VAL A 33 -10.62 -11.49 -5.96
N VAL A 34 -9.92 -12.21 -6.83
CA VAL A 34 -9.70 -13.66 -6.74
C VAL A 34 -8.20 -13.90 -6.78
N PHE A 35 -7.64 -14.52 -5.74
CA PHE A 35 -6.21 -14.80 -5.62
C PHE A 35 -5.99 -16.16 -4.94
N GLY A 36 -5.68 -17.19 -5.73
CA GLY A 36 -5.64 -18.56 -5.24
C GLY A 36 -7.00 -18.96 -4.66
N GLU A 37 -7.02 -19.36 -3.40
CA GLU A 37 -8.25 -19.70 -2.66
C GLU A 37 -8.91 -18.49 -1.99
N LYS A 38 -8.26 -17.32 -2.00
CA LYS A 38 -8.80 -16.09 -1.41
C LYS A 38 -9.75 -15.42 -2.40
N GLU A 39 -10.94 -15.10 -1.92
CA GLU A 39 -11.92 -14.31 -2.66
C GLU A 39 -12.41 -13.16 -1.76
N TYR A 40 -12.42 -11.94 -2.31
CA TYR A 40 -12.93 -10.76 -1.61
C TYR A 40 -14.02 -10.10 -2.43
N SER A 41 -15.13 -9.76 -1.78
CA SER A 41 -16.17 -8.92 -2.36
C SER A 41 -15.72 -7.45 -2.39
N TRP A 42 -16.41 -6.60 -3.15
CA TRP A 42 -16.14 -5.15 -3.14
C TRP A 42 -16.29 -4.53 -1.74
N ARG A 43 -17.20 -5.06 -0.91
CA ARG A 43 -17.33 -4.64 0.49
C ARG A 43 -16.09 -5.03 1.30
N ASP A 44 -15.63 -6.27 1.17
CA ASP A 44 -14.44 -6.75 1.88
C ASP A 44 -13.19 -5.97 1.47
N THR A 45 -13.00 -5.76 0.16
CA THR A 45 -11.91 -4.96 -0.38
C THR A 45 -11.89 -3.55 0.23
N ARG A 46 -13.05 -2.88 0.30
CA ARG A 46 -13.13 -1.55 0.91
C ARG A 46 -12.71 -1.57 2.38
N GLU A 47 -13.25 -2.49 3.17
CA GLU A 47 -12.92 -2.59 4.59
C GLU A 47 -11.43 -2.89 4.81
N ARG A 48 -10.85 -3.76 3.98
CA ARG A 48 -9.41 -4.06 3.99
C ARG A 48 -8.56 -2.84 3.63
N CYS A 49 -8.97 -2.06 2.62
CA CYS A 49 -8.26 -0.82 2.26
C CYS A 49 -8.33 0.24 3.37
N LEU A 50 -9.48 0.39 4.04
CA LEU A 50 -9.62 1.31 5.18
C LEU A 50 -8.74 0.88 6.36
N ALA A 51 -8.69 -0.42 6.66
CA ALA A 51 -7.79 -0.97 7.66
C ALA A 51 -6.31 -0.72 7.27
N GLY A 52 -5.96 -0.89 6.00
CA GLY A 52 -4.63 -0.60 5.47
C GLY A 52 -4.24 0.87 5.62
N ALA A 53 -5.14 1.79 5.26
CA ALA A 53 -4.92 3.22 5.44
C ALA A 53 -4.73 3.60 6.92
N SER A 54 -5.56 3.05 7.80
CA SER A 54 -5.43 3.27 9.25
C SER A 54 -4.11 2.72 9.82
N ALA A 55 -3.70 1.53 9.37
CA ALA A 55 -2.43 0.94 9.77
C ALA A 55 -1.25 1.81 9.31
N LEU A 56 -1.23 2.23 8.04
CA LEU A 56 -0.17 3.10 7.50
C LEU A 56 -0.12 4.45 8.23
N ALA A 57 -1.27 5.05 8.54
CA ALA A 57 -1.32 6.27 9.34
C ALA A 57 -0.72 6.10 10.74
N ARG A 58 -0.93 4.94 11.40
CA ARG A 58 -0.27 4.61 12.68
C ARG A 58 1.24 4.41 12.55
N LEU A 59 1.73 3.98 11.39
CA LEU A 59 3.15 3.95 11.06
C LEU A 59 3.70 5.35 10.70
N GLY A 60 2.85 6.38 10.77
CA GLY A 60 3.21 7.77 10.56
C GLY A 60 3.08 8.24 9.11
N VAL A 61 2.60 7.40 8.19
CA VAL A 61 2.38 7.81 6.79
C VAL A 61 1.30 8.88 6.72
N GLY A 62 1.61 9.99 6.08
CA GLY A 62 0.67 11.05 5.80
C GLY A 62 0.91 11.71 4.45
N ARG A 63 0.45 12.96 4.34
CA ARG A 63 0.47 13.69 3.07
C ARG A 63 1.90 13.86 2.54
N ARG A 64 2.13 13.41 1.29
CA ARG A 64 3.42 13.41 0.57
C ARG A 64 4.46 12.39 1.04
N ASP A 65 4.17 11.60 2.08
CA ASP A 65 5.07 10.50 2.44
C ASP A 65 5.04 9.43 1.36
N VAL A 66 6.19 8.86 1.04
CA VAL A 66 6.30 7.78 0.06
C VAL A 66 6.25 6.42 0.76
N VAL A 67 5.40 5.55 0.22
CA VAL A 67 5.32 4.14 0.62
C VAL A 67 5.85 3.31 -0.55
N ALA A 68 7.06 2.78 -0.40
CA ALA A 68 7.67 1.90 -1.38
C ALA A 68 7.16 0.46 -1.21
N VAL A 69 6.96 -0.24 -2.32
CA VAL A 69 6.48 -1.64 -2.31
C VAL A 69 7.29 -2.48 -3.29
N LEU A 70 7.88 -3.58 -2.81
CA LEU A 70 8.53 -4.62 -3.62
C LEU A 70 7.75 -5.93 -3.46
N ALA A 71 6.77 -6.14 -4.32
CA ALA A 71 5.88 -7.29 -4.29
C ALA A 71 5.39 -7.66 -5.70
N ALA A 72 4.97 -8.91 -5.87
CA ALA A 72 4.21 -9.35 -7.03
C ALA A 72 2.77 -8.81 -6.98
N ASN A 73 1.94 -9.25 -7.93
CA ASN A 73 0.51 -8.91 -7.98
C ASN A 73 -0.27 -9.70 -6.91
N THR A 74 -0.09 -9.35 -5.65
CA THR A 74 -0.78 -9.93 -4.49
C THR A 74 -1.98 -9.05 -4.07
N PRO A 75 -2.92 -9.56 -3.25
CA PRO A 75 -4.01 -8.76 -2.70
C PRO A 75 -3.52 -7.52 -1.93
N ALA A 76 -2.44 -7.65 -1.15
CA ALA A 76 -1.83 -6.53 -0.46
C ALA A 76 -1.38 -5.42 -1.43
N MET A 77 -0.71 -5.79 -2.53
CA MET A 77 -0.32 -4.84 -3.56
C MET A 77 -1.54 -4.12 -4.16
N TYR A 78 -2.63 -4.84 -4.42
CA TYR A 78 -3.87 -4.24 -4.92
C TYR A 78 -4.50 -3.27 -3.91
N GLU A 79 -4.61 -3.66 -2.65
CA GLU A 79 -5.16 -2.84 -1.57
C GLU A 79 -4.36 -1.54 -1.36
N LEU A 80 -3.02 -1.61 -1.43
CA LEU A 80 -2.14 -0.46 -1.24
C LEU A 80 -2.34 0.66 -2.28
N HIS A 81 -2.87 0.34 -3.47
CA HIS A 81 -3.26 1.35 -4.47
C HIS A 81 -4.42 2.24 -4.00
N PHE A 82 -5.17 1.81 -2.99
CA PHE A 82 -6.21 2.61 -2.34
C PHE A 82 -5.75 3.10 -0.98
N SER A 83 -5.19 2.21 -0.15
CA SER A 83 -4.79 2.50 1.23
C SER A 83 -3.75 3.62 1.31
N VAL A 84 -2.74 3.64 0.44
CA VAL A 84 -1.70 4.67 0.48
C VAL A 84 -2.27 6.04 0.09
N PRO A 85 -2.99 6.21 -1.03
CA PRO A 85 -3.62 7.50 -1.35
C PRO A 85 -4.65 7.98 -0.32
N MET A 86 -5.35 7.08 0.38
CA MET A 86 -6.26 7.46 1.48
C MET A 86 -5.53 8.21 2.61
N THR A 87 -4.26 7.90 2.87
CA THR A 87 -3.44 8.65 3.84
C THR A 87 -2.92 10.00 3.31
N GLY A 88 -3.14 10.28 2.01
CA GLY A 88 -2.49 11.37 1.28
C GLY A 88 -1.04 11.09 0.87
N GLY A 89 -0.56 9.86 1.13
CA GLY A 89 0.76 9.39 0.72
C GLY A 89 0.84 9.05 -0.77
N VAL A 90 2.06 8.76 -1.22
CA VAL A 90 2.38 8.38 -2.60
C VAL A 90 2.85 6.93 -2.62
N LEU A 91 2.18 6.09 -3.41
CA LEU A 91 2.59 4.72 -3.62
C LEU A 91 3.73 4.66 -4.64
N CYS A 92 4.88 4.08 -4.26
CA CYS A 92 6.02 3.85 -5.13
C CYS A 92 6.21 2.34 -5.34
N THR A 93 5.85 1.84 -6.52
CA THR A 93 5.91 0.41 -6.83
C THR A 93 7.26 0.07 -7.47
N LEU A 94 8.00 -0.85 -6.87
CA LEU A 94 9.32 -1.27 -7.34
C LEU A 94 9.21 -2.56 -8.16
N ASN A 95 9.93 -2.63 -9.28
CA ASN A 95 9.93 -3.84 -10.10
C ASN A 95 10.64 -4.99 -9.38
N THR A 96 10.00 -6.15 -9.30
CA THR A 96 10.55 -7.35 -8.65
C THR A 96 11.75 -7.97 -9.37
N ARG A 97 12.08 -7.52 -10.60
CA ARG A 97 13.30 -7.93 -11.32
C ARG A 97 14.52 -7.07 -11.00
N HIS A 98 14.38 -6.02 -10.20
CA HIS A 98 15.51 -5.20 -9.79
C HIS A 98 16.40 -5.95 -8.79
N ASP A 99 17.70 -5.75 -8.93
CA ASP A 99 18.68 -6.19 -7.95
C ASP A 99 18.74 -5.22 -6.77
N ALA A 100 19.48 -5.61 -5.73
CA ALA A 100 19.61 -4.83 -4.50
C ALA A 100 20.18 -3.42 -4.74
N ALA A 101 21.12 -3.28 -5.68
CA ALA A 101 21.73 -2.00 -6.01
C ALA A 101 20.70 -1.03 -6.61
N MET A 102 19.90 -1.50 -7.57
CA MET A 102 18.84 -0.68 -8.17
C MET A 102 17.74 -0.35 -7.15
N VAL A 103 17.31 -1.31 -6.32
CA VAL A 103 16.33 -1.06 -5.26
C VAL A 103 16.86 -0.01 -4.28
N SER A 104 18.12 -0.08 -3.87
CA SER A 104 18.75 0.90 -2.98
C SER A 104 18.73 2.32 -3.58
N VAL A 105 19.10 2.46 -4.86
CA VAL A 105 19.04 3.74 -5.58
C VAL A 105 17.62 4.30 -5.60
N LEU A 106 16.62 3.46 -5.88
CA LEU A 106 15.21 3.88 -5.92
C LEU A 106 14.66 4.26 -4.55
N LEU A 107 15.03 3.52 -3.49
CA LEU A 107 14.67 3.86 -2.12
C LEU A 107 15.28 5.20 -1.70
N ASN A 108 16.55 5.44 -2.04
CA ASN A 108 17.21 6.71 -1.77
C ASN A 108 16.53 7.87 -2.52
N HIS A 109 16.23 7.69 -3.81
CA HIS A 109 15.60 8.73 -4.63
C HIS A 109 14.17 9.05 -4.19
N SER A 110 13.43 8.03 -3.77
CA SER A 110 12.03 8.17 -3.35
C SER A 110 11.86 8.66 -1.91
N GLU A 111 12.93 8.67 -1.12
CA GLU A 111 12.89 8.99 0.32
C GLU A 111 11.77 8.24 1.04
N ALA A 112 11.63 6.94 0.73
CA ALA A 112 10.55 6.12 1.24
C ALA A 112 10.50 6.15 2.77
N ARG A 113 9.30 6.37 3.32
CA ARG A 113 9.05 6.34 4.77
C ARG A 113 8.77 4.91 5.24
N VAL A 114 8.02 4.16 4.45
CA VAL A 114 7.69 2.76 4.70
C VAL A 114 8.06 1.96 3.46
N PHE A 115 8.63 0.78 3.65
CA PHE A 115 8.98 -0.15 2.60
C PHE A 115 8.31 -1.50 2.86
N LEU A 116 7.26 -1.81 2.09
CA LEU A 116 6.58 -3.09 2.15
C LEU A 116 7.21 -4.07 1.18
N VAL A 117 7.53 -5.28 1.64
CA VAL A 117 8.26 -6.27 0.86
C VAL A 117 7.61 -7.62 1.00
N GLU A 118 7.30 -8.25 -0.12
CA GLU A 118 6.84 -9.64 -0.11
C GLU A 118 7.95 -10.58 0.34
N SER A 119 7.62 -11.56 1.19
CA SER A 119 8.60 -12.42 1.87
C SER A 119 9.64 -13.05 0.95
N GLN A 120 9.26 -13.41 -0.28
CA GLN A 120 10.19 -13.98 -1.27
C GLN A 120 11.28 -13.01 -1.76
N PHE A 121 11.06 -11.69 -1.64
CA PHE A 121 12.02 -10.64 -2.03
C PHE A 121 12.79 -10.05 -0.84
N LEU A 122 12.60 -10.60 0.37
CA LEU A 122 13.18 -10.05 1.59
C LEU A 122 14.72 -10.04 1.57
N GLY A 123 15.35 -11.02 0.91
CA GLY A 123 16.80 -11.04 0.71
C GLY A 123 17.30 -9.80 -0.06
N VAL A 124 16.71 -9.55 -1.23
CA VAL A 124 17.03 -8.38 -2.06
C VAL A 124 16.78 -7.07 -1.31
N ALA A 125 15.67 -6.99 -0.57
CA ALA A 125 15.35 -5.80 0.23
C ALA A 125 16.37 -5.54 1.35
N ARG A 126 16.83 -6.58 2.06
CA ARG A 126 17.84 -6.45 3.11
C ARG A 126 19.17 -5.97 2.55
N ASP A 127 19.60 -6.54 1.44
CA ASP A 127 20.82 -6.12 0.76
C ASP A 127 20.71 -4.67 0.27
N ALA A 128 19.55 -4.27 -0.25
CA ALA A 128 19.31 -2.89 -0.69
C ALA A 128 19.32 -1.88 0.47
N LEU A 129 18.75 -2.25 1.62
CA LEU A 129 18.77 -1.43 2.83
C LEU A 129 20.19 -1.31 3.42
N ALA A 130 21.01 -2.37 3.34
CA ALA A 130 22.41 -2.31 3.74
C ALA A 130 23.20 -1.33 2.84
N LEU A 131 23.04 -1.44 1.52
CA LEU A 131 23.64 -0.49 0.57
C LEU A 131 23.18 0.96 0.80
N LEU A 132 21.90 1.14 1.16
CA LEU A 132 21.34 2.46 1.46
C LEU A 132 21.94 3.04 2.74
N ALA A 133 22.11 2.22 3.77
CA ALA A 133 22.74 2.61 5.03
C ALA A 133 24.22 2.99 4.81
N ASP A 134 24.96 2.20 4.04
CA ASP A 134 26.37 2.48 3.71
C ASP A 134 26.53 3.79 2.93
N ALA A 135 25.54 4.15 2.10
CA ALA A 135 25.48 5.42 1.40
C ALA A 135 25.01 6.61 2.26
N GLY A 136 24.62 6.38 3.52
CA GLY A 136 24.11 7.41 4.43
C GLY A 136 22.68 7.87 4.15
N GLY A 137 21.89 7.07 3.42
CA GLY A 137 20.49 7.37 3.14
C GLY A 137 19.55 7.11 4.33
N SER A 138 18.36 7.70 4.27
CA SER A 138 17.33 7.45 5.29
C SER A 138 16.70 6.08 5.11
N LEU A 139 16.71 5.26 6.16
CA LEU A 139 16.12 3.92 6.12
C LEU A 139 14.59 3.98 6.32
N PRO A 140 13.79 3.42 5.39
CA PRO A 140 12.36 3.25 5.61
C PRO A 140 12.07 2.24 6.71
N LEU A 141 10.88 2.33 7.31
CA LEU A 141 10.34 1.24 8.12
C LEU A 141 10.01 0.04 7.22
N LEU A 142 10.67 -1.09 7.44
CA LEU A 142 10.43 -2.33 6.71
C LEU A 142 9.15 -3.02 7.25
N VAL A 143 8.29 -3.47 6.35
CA VAL A 143 7.10 -4.28 6.64
C VAL A 143 7.05 -5.46 5.67
N THR A 144 6.77 -6.66 6.15
CA THR A 144 6.66 -7.85 5.29
C THR A 144 5.23 -8.09 4.82
N ILE A 145 5.09 -8.57 3.58
CA ILE A 145 3.85 -9.13 3.03
C ILE A 145 4.05 -10.64 2.91
N ALA A 146 3.28 -11.43 3.66
CA ALA A 146 3.40 -12.88 3.66
C ALA A 146 2.27 -13.57 2.87
N ASP A 147 2.64 -14.57 2.06
CA ASP A 147 1.67 -15.52 1.48
C ASP A 147 1.33 -16.61 2.50
N GLY A 148 0.54 -16.26 3.52
CA GLY A 148 0.00 -17.20 4.53
C GLY A 148 -0.06 -16.62 5.95
N ASP A 149 -0.61 -17.39 6.91
CA ASP A 149 -0.71 -17.02 8.35
C ASP A 149 0.65 -17.02 9.09
N GLY A 150 1.76 -16.99 8.35
CA GLY A 150 3.10 -17.05 8.90
C GLY A 150 3.44 -15.78 9.69
N ILE A 151 3.76 -15.96 10.97
CA ILE A 151 4.35 -14.91 11.80
C ILE A 151 5.75 -14.62 11.25
N SER A 152 6.06 -13.35 10.97
CA SER A 152 7.43 -12.92 10.70
C SER A 152 8.33 -13.36 11.85
N SER A 153 9.27 -14.28 11.61
CA SER A 153 10.16 -14.82 12.66
C SER A 153 11.13 -13.77 13.22
N ASP A 154 11.23 -12.61 12.59
CA ASP A 154 12.36 -11.68 12.75
C ASP A 154 11.96 -10.32 13.35
N GLY A 155 10.77 -10.20 13.95
CA GLY A 155 10.29 -8.97 14.60
C GLY A 155 9.94 -7.81 13.66
N VAL A 156 10.00 -8.02 12.34
CA VAL A 156 9.55 -7.08 11.32
C VAL A 156 8.02 -7.06 11.28
N PRO A 157 7.34 -5.91 11.29
CA PRO A 157 5.87 -5.87 11.19
C PRO A 157 5.36 -6.58 9.92
N GLU A 158 4.23 -7.29 10.03
CA GLU A 158 3.61 -8.02 8.94
C GLU A 158 2.27 -7.38 8.54
N TYR A 159 2.02 -7.26 7.24
CA TYR A 159 0.89 -6.52 6.67
C TYR A 159 -0.49 -7.03 7.12
N GLU A 160 -0.78 -8.32 7.07
CA GLU A 160 -2.07 -8.86 7.51
C GLU A 160 -2.29 -8.68 9.02
N ALA A 161 -1.23 -8.78 9.83
CA ALA A 161 -1.28 -8.48 11.26
C ALA A 161 -1.57 -6.99 11.53
N LEU A 162 -1.01 -6.10 10.71
CA LEU A 162 -1.32 -4.67 10.74
C LEU A 162 -2.79 -4.41 10.38
N LEU A 163 -3.33 -5.07 9.35
CA LEU A 163 -4.76 -4.97 9.00
C LEU A 163 -5.67 -5.42 10.14
N ARG A 164 -5.38 -6.57 10.77
CA ARG A 164 -6.20 -7.11 11.87
C ARG A 164 -6.23 -6.21 13.11
N SER A 165 -5.14 -5.49 13.37
CA SER A 165 -4.99 -4.61 14.53
C SER A 165 -5.33 -3.14 14.25
N ALA A 166 -5.72 -2.81 13.02
CA ALA A 166 -6.06 -1.46 12.64
C ALA A 166 -7.38 -0.98 13.30
N PRO A 167 -7.41 0.25 13.85
CA PRO A 167 -8.65 0.89 14.26
C PRO A 167 -9.69 0.92 13.13
N ARG A 168 -10.96 0.71 13.49
CA ARG A 168 -12.07 0.87 12.54
C ARG A 168 -12.44 2.35 12.41
N GLY A 169 -12.96 2.73 11.24
CA GLY A 169 -13.51 4.07 11.01
C GLY A 169 -12.51 5.10 10.47
N PHE A 170 -11.54 4.67 9.66
CA PHE A 170 -10.73 5.62 8.88
C PHE A 170 -11.63 6.41 7.94
N GLU A 171 -11.62 7.75 8.04
CA GLU A 171 -12.35 8.64 7.14
C GLU A 171 -11.42 9.13 6.03
N ILE A 172 -11.94 9.15 4.81
CA ILE A 172 -11.25 9.57 3.57
C ILE A 172 -11.44 11.06 3.35
#